data_AF-A0AAN6ILP6-F1
#
_entry.id   AF-A0AAN6ILP6-F1
#
_cell.length_a   1.000
_cell.length_b   1.000
_cell.length_c   1.000
_cell.angle_alpha   90.00
_cell.angle_beta   90.00
_cell.angle_gamma   90.00
#
_symmetry.space_group_name_H-M   'P 1'
#
loop_
_entity.id
_entity.type
_entity.pdbx_description
1 polymer ?
#
loop_
_entity_poly.entity_id
_entity_poly.type
_entity_poly.pdbx_seq_one_letter_code
_entity_poly.pdbx_strand_id
1 'polypeptide(L)'
;MVPRLLADVVKPTLDWFVFSRLLSRFIGRRGSLTMVAYVIIANVVIRMASPAPGTHAAQLSMLEEKYQNVYARISSAIQGAAASTPVFGESGAATPIAPRVQPEFRERATRALDASLSAVSSTIARTNLRRFAGGIGESVLAKYGATLVAYFLLSRPVCSPTRRLASEIMHDPAAVMMSYSRNSAYLINLAQATTRLLLMVGDLPKFVWSTVKVDRLLRSLDVHSRYRSAVDIHRPASEYSSD
;
A
#
# COMPACT_ATOMS: atom_id res chain seq x y z
N MET A 1 10.58 -8.02 -14.27
CA MET A 1 9.84 -7.13 -13.35
C MET A 1 10.70 -6.67 -12.17
N VAL A 2 11.37 -7.59 -11.47
CA VAL A 2 12.30 -7.31 -10.35
C VAL A 2 13.41 -6.26 -10.64
N PRO A 3 14.06 -6.22 -11.82
CA PRO A 3 15.14 -5.25 -12.06
C PRO A 3 14.66 -3.80 -12.16
N ARG A 4 13.43 -3.56 -12.65
CA ARG A 4 12.84 -2.21 -12.68
C ARG A 4 12.54 -1.70 -11.26
N LEU A 5 11.96 -2.57 -10.42
CA LEU A 5 11.67 -2.24 -9.03
C LEU A 5 12.94 -1.90 -8.24
N LEU A 6 13.99 -2.73 -8.35
CA LEU A 6 15.28 -2.43 -7.71
C LEU A 6 15.85 -1.10 -8.19
N ALA A 7 15.77 -0.81 -9.50
CA ALA A 7 16.23 0.48 -10.03
C ALA A 7 15.42 1.67 -9.48
N ASP A 8 14.11 1.53 -9.34
CA ASP A 8 13.21 2.57 -8.83
C ASP A 8 13.41 2.86 -7.34
N VAL A 9 13.90 1.90 -6.56
CA VAL A 9 14.27 2.08 -5.14
C VAL A 9 15.69 2.61 -4.99
N VAL A 10 16.64 1.96 -5.67
CA VAL A 10 18.07 2.19 -5.47
C VAL A 10 18.46 3.58 -5.97
N LYS A 11 17.92 4.02 -7.12
CA LYS A 11 18.24 5.32 -7.72
C LYS A 11 17.94 6.50 -6.78
N PRO A 12 16.71 6.70 -6.27
CA PRO A 12 16.42 7.81 -5.37
C PRO A 12 17.14 7.69 -4.02
N THR A 13 17.44 6.47 -3.56
CA THR A 13 18.21 6.25 -2.33
C THR A 13 19.65 6.72 -2.48
N LEU A 14 20.28 6.39 -3.61
CA LEU A 14 21.64 6.77 -3.93
C LEU A 14 21.73 8.28 -4.20
N ASP A 15 20.78 8.84 -4.95
CA ASP A 15 20.66 10.29 -5.16
C ASP A 15 20.57 11.02 -3.81
N TRP A 16 19.70 10.58 -2.91
CA TRP A 16 19.55 11.19 -1.58
C TRP A 16 20.83 11.15 -0.76
N PHE A 17 21.54 10.01 -0.75
CA PHE A 17 22.78 9.86 0.00
C PHE A 17 23.92 10.72 -0.56
N VAL A 18 24.06 10.74 -1.88
CA VAL A 18 25.05 11.57 -2.58
C VAL A 18 24.78 13.05 -2.32
N PHE A 19 23.55 13.52 -2.54
CA PHE A 19 23.21 14.93 -2.35
C PHE A 19 23.24 15.38 -0.89
N SER A 20 22.89 14.50 0.06
CA SER A 20 23.04 14.79 1.50
C SER A 20 24.51 15.05 1.88
N ARG A 21 25.45 14.26 1.32
CA ARG A 21 26.89 14.49 1.50
C ARG A 21 27.39 15.74 0.79
N LEU A 22 26.89 16.05 -0.40
CA LEU A 22 27.23 17.30 -1.10
C LEU A 22 26.79 18.51 -0.29
N LEU A 23 25.57 18.49 0.27
CA LEU A 23 25.05 19.58 1.09
C LEU A 23 25.89 19.82 2.35
N SER A 24 26.38 18.74 2.97
CA SER A 24 27.28 18.82 4.11
C SER A 24 28.60 19.51 3.78
N ARG A 25 29.06 19.49 2.52
CA ARG A 25 30.27 20.18 2.07
C ARG A 25 30.01 21.68 1.81
N PHE A 26 28.81 22.05 1.37
CA PHE A 26 28.47 23.44 1.03
C PHE A 26 28.03 24.30 2.23
N ILE A 27 27.14 23.80 3.08
CA ILE A 27 26.56 24.56 4.22
C ILE A 27 27.21 24.17 5.56
N GLY A 28 28.05 23.13 5.54
CA GLY A 28 28.67 22.54 6.73
C GLY A 28 27.79 21.48 7.40
N ARG A 29 28.37 20.78 8.40
CA ARG A 29 27.73 19.66 9.11
C ARG A 29 26.32 19.96 9.64
N ARG A 30 26.06 21.20 10.06
CA ARG A 30 24.75 21.62 10.61
C ARG A 30 23.64 21.61 9.55
N GLY A 31 23.94 21.97 8.29
CA GLY A 31 22.94 22.02 7.21
C GLY A 31 22.48 20.62 6.74
N SER A 32 23.41 19.66 6.69
CA SER A 32 23.06 18.27 6.38
C SER A 32 22.25 17.63 7.53
N LEU A 33 22.64 17.87 8.79
CA LEU A 33 21.89 17.40 9.96
C LEU A 33 20.45 17.91 9.99
N THR A 34 20.22 19.18 9.65
CA THR A 34 18.85 19.74 9.59
C THR A 34 17.99 19.09 8.51
N MET A 35 18.57 18.71 7.36
CA MET A 35 17.80 18.02 6.31
C MET A 35 17.44 16.59 6.75
N VAL A 36 18.40 15.87 7.33
CA VAL A 36 18.14 14.53 7.89
C VAL A 36 17.11 14.60 9.02
N ALA A 37 17.22 15.58 9.92
CA ALA A 37 16.26 15.79 10.99
C ALA A 37 14.86 16.09 10.45
N TYR A 38 14.75 16.92 9.41
CA TYR A 38 13.47 17.16 8.74
C TYR A 38 12.87 15.88 8.18
N VAL A 39 13.66 15.04 7.50
CA VAL A 39 13.19 13.76 6.96
C VAL A 39 12.69 12.84 8.08
N ILE A 40 13.41 12.77 9.19
CA ILE A 40 13.02 11.95 10.35
C ILE A 40 11.70 12.48 10.95
N ILE A 41 11.62 13.78 11.21
CA ILE A 41 10.42 14.41 11.79
C ILE A 41 9.22 14.26 10.85
N ALA A 42 9.41 14.51 9.55
CA ALA A 42 8.36 14.32 8.55
C ALA A 42 7.87 12.88 8.51
N ASN A 43 8.78 11.89 8.57
CA ASN A 43 8.41 10.48 8.66
C ASN A 43 7.62 10.15 9.94
N VAL A 44 8.00 10.71 11.08
CA VAL A 44 7.26 10.53 12.35
C VAL A 44 5.87 11.15 12.26
N VAL A 45 5.76 12.38 11.73
CA VAL A 45 4.48 13.08 11.55
C VAL A 45 3.57 12.32 10.60
N ILE A 46 4.10 11.79 9.49
CA ILE A 46 3.35 10.96 8.54
C ILE A 46 2.88 9.67 9.20
N ARG A 47 3.73 8.99 9.99
CA ARG A 47 3.34 7.78 10.72
C ARG A 47 2.33 8.04 11.84
N MET A 48 2.34 9.22 12.43
CA MET A 48 1.32 9.63 13.40
C MET A 48 -0.01 9.94 12.71
N ALA A 49 0.01 10.66 11.59
CA ALA A 49 -1.19 11.01 10.83
C ALA A 49 -1.83 9.80 10.13
N SER A 50 -1.01 8.83 9.73
CA SER A 50 -1.41 7.62 9.05
C SER A 50 -1.03 6.40 9.91
N PRO A 51 -1.90 5.95 10.84
CA PRO A 51 -1.68 4.68 11.53
C PRO A 51 -1.52 3.57 10.49
N ALA A 52 -0.67 2.59 10.80
CA ALA A 52 -0.26 1.56 9.86
C ALA A 52 -1.48 0.98 9.10
N PRO A 53 -1.44 0.90 7.75
CA PRO A 53 -2.57 0.45 6.95
C PRO A 53 -3.04 -0.98 7.29
N GLY A 54 -2.29 -1.73 8.10
CA GLY A 54 -2.57 -3.10 8.49
C GLY A 54 -3.79 -3.30 9.39
N THR A 55 -4.09 -2.40 10.32
CA THR A 55 -5.24 -2.59 11.24
C THR A 55 -6.57 -2.41 10.52
N HIS A 56 -6.67 -1.35 9.72
CA HIS A 56 -7.86 -1.07 8.91
C HIS A 56 -8.01 -2.04 7.73
N ALA A 57 -6.90 -2.49 7.13
CA ALA A 57 -6.95 -3.53 6.09
C ALA A 57 -7.40 -4.87 6.66
N ALA A 58 -6.96 -5.26 7.87
CA ALA A 58 -7.39 -6.49 8.51
C ALA A 58 -8.89 -6.47 8.84
N GLN A 59 -9.40 -5.36 9.38
CA GLN A 59 -10.84 -5.20 9.65
C GLN A 59 -11.68 -5.26 8.38
N LEU A 60 -11.23 -4.59 7.31
CA LEU A 60 -11.92 -4.62 6.03
C LEU A 60 -11.93 -6.02 5.42
N SER A 61 -10.78 -6.71 5.41
CA SER A 61 -10.69 -8.08 4.90
C SER A 61 -11.57 -9.05 5.68
N MET A 62 -11.68 -8.91 7.01
CA MET A 62 -12.58 -9.74 7.82
C MET A 62 -14.06 -9.47 7.50
N LEU A 63 -14.45 -8.22 7.25
CA LEU A 63 -15.83 -7.89 6.85
C LEU A 63 -16.15 -8.39 5.45
N GLU A 64 -15.21 -8.27 4.52
CA GLU A 64 -15.32 -8.78 3.15
C GLU A 64 -15.42 -10.30 3.14
N GLU A 65 -14.64 -10.99 3.97
CA GLU A 65 -14.72 -12.44 4.15
C GLU A 65 -16.09 -12.85 4.72
N LYS A 66 -16.61 -12.12 5.71
CA LYS A 66 -17.97 -12.36 6.24
C LYS A 66 -19.02 -12.20 5.15
N TYR A 67 -18.91 -11.16 4.31
CA TYR A 67 -19.79 -10.95 3.16
C TYR A 67 -19.70 -12.12 2.16
N GLN A 68 -18.49 -12.51 1.77
CA GLN A 68 -18.26 -13.63 0.84
C GLN A 68 -18.79 -14.95 1.40
N ASN A 69 -18.64 -15.19 2.70
CA ASN A 69 -19.16 -16.38 3.38
C ASN A 69 -20.70 -16.41 3.39
N VAL A 70 -21.35 -15.27 3.66
CA VAL A 70 -22.82 -15.16 3.57
C VAL A 70 -23.28 -15.39 2.13
N TYR A 71 -22.61 -14.79 1.15
CA TYR A 71 -22.90 -14.97 -0.27
C TYR A 71 -22.73 -16.43 -0.70
N ALA A 72 -21.64 -17.11 -0.32
CA ALA A 72 -21.38 -18.50 -0.65
C ALA A 72 -22.42 -19.45 -0.02
N ARG A 73 -22.86 -19.19 1.22
CA ARG A 73 -23.93 -19.95 1.88
C ARG A 73 -25.28 -19.80 1.16
N ILE A 74 -25.62 -18.58 0.75
CA ILE A 74 -26.86 -18.34 0.00
C ILE A 74 -26.78 -18.99 -1.38
N SER A 75 -25.64 -18.85 -2.07
CA SER A 75 -25.42 -19.44 -3.40
C SER A 75 -25.51 -20.96 -3.37
N SER A 76 -24.85 -21.62 -2.42
CA SER A 76 -24.93 -23.07 -2.24
C SER A 76 -26.33 -23.56 -1.87
N ALA A 77 -27.07 -22.81 -1.03
CA ALA A 77 -28.46 -23.13 -0.71
C ALA A 77 -29.38 -23.04 -1.95
N ILE A 78 -29.18 -22.03 -2.80
CA ILE A 78 -29.93 -21.89 -4.06
C ILE A 78 -29.60 -23.03 -5.03
N GLN A 79 -28.31 -23.37 -5.18
CA GLN A 79 -27.89 -24.49 -6.03
C GLN A 79 -28.42 -25.83 -5.54
N GLY A 80 -28.41 -26.07 -4.23
CA GLY A 80 -28.99 -27.29 -3.63
C GLY A 80 -30.50 -27.39 -3.83
N ALA A 81 -31.23 -26.27 -3.67
CA ALA A 81 -32.67 -26.23 -3.96
C ALA A 81 -32.97 -26.48 -5.45
N ALA A 82 -32.16 -25.92 -6.36
CA ALA A 82 -32.27 -26.16 -7.80
C ALA A 82 -31.92 -27.60 -8.21
N ALA A 83 -31.01 -28.27 -7.49
CA ALA A 83 -30.66 -29.67 -7.73
C ALA A 83 -31.75 -30.65 -7.24
N SER A 84 -32.52 -30.27 -6.22
CA SER A 84 -33.61 -31.10 -5.66
C SER A 84 -34.90 -31.10 -6.50
N THR A 85 -35.02 -30.20 -7.48
CA THR A 85 -36.07 -30.28 -8.50
C THR A 85 -35.69 -31.32 -9.56
N PRO A 86 -36.47 -32.40 -9.76
CA PRO A 86 -36.14 -33.42 -10.75
C PRO A 86 -36.15 -32.80 -12.15
N VAL A 87 -34.99 -32.82 -12.83
CA VAL A 87 -34.88 -32.53 -14.25
C VAL A 87 -35.05 -33.85 -15.00
N PHE A 88 -36.30 -34.23 -15.26
CA PHE A 88 -36.66 -35.15 -16.35
C PHE A 88 -37.98 -34.65 -16.94
N GLY A 89 -37.86 -33.81 -17.98
CA GLY A 89 -38.97 -33.42 -18.83
C GLY A 89 -38.95 -34.24 -20.11
N GLU A 90 -39.62 -35.39 -20.11
CA GLU A 90 -40.19 -35.96 -21.33
C GLU A 90 -41.37 -35.09 -21.76
N SER A 91 -41.11 -33.93 -22.37
CA SER A 91 -41.96 -33.29 -23.39
C SER A 91 -41.38 -31.91 -23.71
N GLY A 92 -41.14 -31.64 -25.00
CA GLY A 92 -40.35 -30.52 -25.52
C GLY A 92 -40.93 -29.10 -25.38
N ALA A 93 -41.57 -28.77 -24.25
CA ALA A 93 -41.95 -27.40 -23.92
C ALA A 93 -41.02 -26.86 -22.82
N ALA A 94 -40.13 -25.94 -23.19
CA ALA A 94 -39.22 -25.25 -22.28
C ALA A 94 -40.02 -24.38 -21.29
N THR A 95 -40.45 -24.98 -20.18
CA THR A 95 -40.94 -24.23 -19.03
C THR A 95 -39.73 -23.73 -18.23
N PRO A 96 -39.58 -22.43 -17.97
CA PRO A 96 -38.57 -21.93 -17.05
C PRO A 96 -39.00 -22.31 -15.63
N ILE A 97 -38.56 -23.48 -15.17
CA ILE A 97 -38.79 -23.93 -13.80
C ILE A 97 -37.91 -23.07 -12.89
N ALA A 98 -38.46 -21.97 -12.38
CA ALA A 98 -37.81 -21.19 -11.34
C ALA A 98 -37.68 -22.09 -10.09
N PRO A 99 -36.47 -22.24 -9.51
CA PRO A 99 -36.26 -23.07 -8.33
C PRO A 99 -37.19 -22.59 -7.21
N ARG A 100 -37.91 -23.53 -6.60
CA ARG A 100 -38.93 -23.26 -5.57
C ARG A 100 -38.24 -22.95 -4.24
N VAL A 101 -37.51 -21.84 -4.19
CA VAL A 101 -36.89 -21.34 -2.95
C VAL A 101 -38.00 -20.76 -2.07
N GLN A 102 -38.12 -21.27 -0.84
CA GLN A 102 -39.14 -20.86 0.12
C GLN A 102 -39.14 -19.32 0.29
N PRO A 103 -40.30 -18.63 0.24
CA PRO A 103 -40.33 -17.16 0.25
C PRO A 103 -39.70 -16.57 1.51
N GLU A 104 -39.84 -17.26 2.65
CA GLU A 104 -39.18 -16.88 3.91
C GLU A 104 -37.66 -16.94 3.85
N PHE A 105 -37.10 -17.94 3.16
CA PHE A 105 -35.65 -18.06 2.99
C PHE A 105 -35.11 -16.90 2.16
N ARG A 106 -35.84 -16.52 1.10
CA ARG A 106 -35.46 -15.40 0.22
C ARG A 106 -35.37 -14.09 0.98
N GLU A 107 -36.37 -13.78 1.81
CA GLU A 107 -36.36 -12.55 2.62
C GLU A 107 -35.27 -12.54 3.70
N ARG A 108 -35.00 -13.69 4.33
CA ARG A 108 -33.90 -13.79 5.31
C ARG A 108 -32.54 -13.63 4.63
N ALA A 109 -32.37 -14.20 3.43
CA ALA A 109 -31.16 -14.09 2.64
C ALA A 109 -30.89 -12.65 2.18
N THR A 110 -31.91 -11.95 1.66
CA THR A 110 -31.76 -10.55 1.23
C THR A 110 -31.42 -9.63 2.40
N ARG A 111 -32.12 -9.77 3.55
CA ARG A 111 -31.80 -8.98 4.77
C ARG A 111 -30.39 -9.24 5.27
N ALA A 112 -29.93 -10.50 5.29
CA ALA A 112 -28.58 -10.83 5.72
C ALA A 112 -27.51 -10.26 4.78
N LEU A 113 -27.77 -10.30 3.46
CA LEU A 113 -26.89 -9.72 2.45
C LEU A 113 -26.81 -8.19 2.59
N ASP A 114 -27.95 -7.50 2.67
CA ASP A 114 -28.03 -6.05 2.80
C ASP A 114 -27.36 -5.54 4.09
N ALA A 115 -27.54 -6.25 5.19
CA ALA A 115 -26.86 -5.94 6.45
C ALA A 115 -25.33 -6.08 6.32
N SER A 116 -24.85 -7.13 5.66
CA SER A 116 -23.41 -7.33 5.44
C SER A 116 -22.82 -6.32 4.45
N LEU A 117 -23.54 -5.97 3.38
CA LEU A 117 -23.15 -4.97 2.38
C LEU A 117 -23.08 -3.57 2.99
N SER A 118 -24.07 -3.17 3.77
CA SER A 118 -24.09 -1.86 4.43
C SER A 118 -22.99 -1.72 5.49
N ALA A 119 -22.66 -2.80 6.20
CA ALA A 119 -21.51 -2.83 7.12
C ALA A 119 -20.17 -2.67 6.38
N VAL A 120 -20.01 -3.36 5.25
CA VAL A 120 -18.80 -3.24 4.40
C VAL A 120 -18.71 -1.83 3.80
N SER A 121 -19.77 -1.32 3.20
CA SER A 121 -19.77 -0.03 2.50
C SER A 121 -19.52 1.15 3.44
N SER A 122 -20.14 1.15 4.62
CA SER A 122 -19.94 2.21 5.62
C SER A 122 -18.52 2.21 6.19
N THR A 123 -17.92 1.03 6.35
CA THR A 123 -16.52 0.88 6.78
C THR A 123 -15.55 1.36 5.69
N ILE A 124 -15.81 1.02 4.42
CA ILE A 124 -15.02 1.49 3.27
C ILE A 124 -15.07 3.01 3.16
N ALA A 125 -16.26 3.62 3.22
CA ALA A 125 -16.43 5.06 3.05
C ALA A 125 -15.67 5.87 4.12
N ARG A 126 -15.82 5.51 5.40
CA ARG A 126 -15.12 6.17 6.51
C ARG A 126 -13.60 5.98 6.44
N THR A 127 -13.16 4.79 6.06
CA THR A 127 -11.73 4.48 5.95
C THR A 127 -11.10 5.19 4.75
N ASN A 128 -11.79 5.25 3.62
CA ASN A 128 -11.31 5.95 2.42
C ASN A 128 -11.21 7.46 2.63
N LEU A 129 -12.16 8.07 3.35
CA LEU A 129 -12.07 9.50 3.66
C LEU A 129 -10.86 9.83 4.54
N ARG A 130 -10.60 9.02 5.57
CA ARG A 130 -9.40 9.18 6.42
C ARG A 130 -8.11 8.97 5.64
N ARG A 131 -8.07 7.97 4.75
CA ARG A 131 -6.93 7.73 3.86
C ARG A 131 -6.70 8.87 2.88
N PHE A 132 -7.78 9.43 2.34
CA PHE A 132 -7.71 10.56 1.42
C PHE A 132 -7.14 11.80 2.12
N ALA A 133 -7.69 12.17 3.29
CA ALA A 133 -7.21 13.31 4.05
C ALA A 133 -5.74 13.14 4.51
N GLY A 134 -5.40 11.96 5.05
CA GLY A 134 -4.03 11.64 5.46
C GLY A 134 -3.06 11.62 4.28
N GLY A 135 -3.46 11.02 3.15
CA GLY A 135 -2.65 10.94 1.93
C GLY A 135 -2.41 12.30 1.28
N ILE A 136 -3.40 13.19 1.28
CA ILE A 136 -3.21 14.58 0.83
C ILE A 136 -2.18 15.26 1.74
N GLY A 137 -2.36 15.19 3.06
CA GLY A 137 -1.43 15.78 4.03
C GLY A 137 0.00 15.28 3.86
N GLU A 138 0.18 13.98 3.68
CA GLU A 138 1.46 13.34 3.40
C GLU A 138 2.07 13.87 2.08
N SER A 139 1.28 13.93 1.00
CA SER A 139 1.75 14.40 -0.30
C SER A 139 2.16 15.88 -0.29
N VAL A 140 1.42 16.71 0.45
CA VAL A 140 1.70 18.14 0.60
C VAL A 140 2.95 18.33 1.46
N LEU A 141 3.04 17.64 2.60
CA LEU A 141 4.21 17.71 3.48
C LEU A 141 5.47 17.22 2.75
N ALA A 142 5.37 16.14 1.98
CA ALA A 142 6.48 15.59 1.19
C ALA A 142 6.98 16.58 0.14
N LYS A 143 6.08 17.14 -0.67
CA LYS A 143 6.44 18.00 -1.81
C LYS A 143 6.82 19.41 -1.37
N TYR A 144 6.00 20.03 -0.53
CA TYR A 144 6.17 21.44 -0.17
C TYR A 144 7.02 21.63 1.08
N GLY A 145 6.95 20.72 2.05
CA GLY A 145 7.80 20.80 3.23
C GLY A 145 9.28 20.60 2.88
N ALA A 146 9.60 19.61 2.04
CA ALA A 146 10.99 19.33 1.66
C ALA A 146 11.61 20.47 0.86
N THR A 147 10.84 21.08 -0.05
CA THR A 147 11.29 22.23 -0.83
C THR A 147 11.43 23.48 0.02
N LEU A 148 10.52 23.72 0.97
CA LEU A 148 10.59 24.86 1.89
C LEU A 148 11.80 24.76 2.82
N VAL A 149 12.10 23.58 3.36
CA VAL A 149 13.31 23.33 4.14
C VAL A 149 14.58 23.47 3.29
N ALA A 150 14.55 22.99 2.04
CA ALA A 150 15.66 23.16 1.12
C ALA A 150 15.97 24.65 0.85
N TYR A 151 14.95 25.47 0.60
CA TYR A 151 15.10 26.91 0.41
C TYR A 151 15.51 27.63 1.70
N PHE A 152 14.99 27.23 2.86
CA PHE A 152 15.40 27.78 4.16
C PHE A 152 16.87 27.52 4.47
N LEU A 153 17.41 26.36 4.05
CA LEU A 153 18.84 26.08 4.18
C LEU A 153 19.70 26.86 3.18
N LEU A 154 19.16 27.12 1.98
CA LEU A 154 19.82 27.92 0.95
C LEU A 154 19.96 29.39 1.35
N SER A 155 18.96 29.96 2.04
CA SER A 155 18.98 31.36 2.47
C SER A 155 19.92 31.61 3.64
N ARG A 156 20.22 30.58 4.46
CA ARG A 156 21.04 30.70 5.66
C ARG A 156 22.47 31.27 5.43
N PRO A 157 23.28 30.78 4.47
CA PRO A 157 24.59 31.36 4.21
C PRO A 157 24.51 32.79 3.65
N VAL A 158 23.49 33.11 2.85
CA VAL A 158 23.26 34.43 2.25
C VAL A 158 22.86 35.48 3.31
N CYS A 159 22.05 35.10 4.29
CA CYS A 159 21.62 35.98 5.38
C CYS A 159 22.64 36.07 6.53
N SER A 160 23.67 35.23 6.55
CA SER A 160 24.75 35.33 7.54
C SER A 160 25.87 36.23 7.00
N PRO A 161 26.24 37.34 7.67
CA PRO A 161 27.37 38.17 7.27
C PRO A 161 28.68 37.47 7.68
N THR A 162 28.95 36.30 7.10
CA THR A 162 30.21 35.61 7.29
C THR A 162 31.26 36.35 6.47
N ARG A 163 32.30 36.90 7.11
CA ARG A 163 33.34 37.76 6.50
C ARG A 163 33.99 37.20 5.22
N ARG A 164 33.91 35.88 4.99
CA ARG A 164 34.39 35.20 3.77
C ARG A 164 33.55 35.48 2.52
N LEU A 165 32.22 35.48 2.65
CA LEU A 165 31.34 35.73 1.50
C LEU A 165 31.44 37.19 1.05
N ALA A 166 31.52 38.12 2.01
CA ALA A 166 31.68 39.54 1.73
C ALA A 166 32.98 39.88 0.98
N SER A 167 34.09 39.20 1.29
CA SER A 167 35.37 39.37 0.58
C SER A 167 35.38 38.74 -0.81
N GLU A 168 34.68 37.62 -1.01
CA GLU A 168 34.59 36.90 -2.31
C GLU A 168 33.66 37.62 -3.28
N ILE A 169 32.54 38.15 -2.78
CA ILE A 169 31.59 39.00 -3.52
C ILE A 169 32.26 40.30 -4.02
N MET A 170 33.26 40.83 -3.30
CA MET A 170 34.01 42.01 -3.74
C MET A 170 34.99 41.76 -4.89
N HIS A 171 35.41 40.51 -5.16
CA HIS A 171 36.38 40.21 -6.22
C HIS A 171 35.75 39.69 -7.51
N ASP A 172 34.66 38.90 -7.45
CA ASP A 172 33.93 38.45 -8.63
C ASP A 172 32.46 38.06 -8.33
N PRO A 173 31.50 38.96 -8.59
CA PRO A 173 30.07 38.69 -8.40
C PRO A 173 29.53 37.53 -9.27
N ALA A 174 30.13 37.29 -10.44
CA ALA A 174 29.64 36.29 -11.39
C ALA A 174 29.96 34.86 -10.92
N ALA A 175 31.14 34.63 -10.33
CA ALA A 175 31.53 33.34 -9.75
C ALA A 175 30.63 32.94 -8.57
N VAL A 176 30.25 33.90 -7.72
CA VAL A 176 29.32 33.67 -6.61
C VAL A 176 27.93 33.30 -7.12
N MET A 177 27.41 34.01 -8.13
CA MET A 177 26.12 33.67 -8.76
C MET A 177 26.13 32.27 -9.39
N MET A 178 27.21 31.91 -10.08
CA MET A 178 27.35 30.60 -10.74
C MET A 178 27.41 29.44 -9.73
N SER A 179 28.17 29.59 -8.64
CA SER A 179 28.24 28.60 -7.58
C SER A 179 26.91 28.46 -6.85
N TYR A 180 26.20 29.57 -6.62
CA TYR A 180 24.86 29.56 -6.03
C TYR A 180 23.85 28.83 -6.92
N SER A 181 23.85 29.11 -8.22
CA SER A 181 22.98 28.45 -9.21
C SER A 181 23.25 26.95 -9.32
N ARG A 182 24.54 26.54 -9.30
CA ARG A 182 24.90 25.11 -9.31
C ARG A 182 24.51 24.41 -8.00
N ASN A 183 24.67 25.08 -6.85
CA ASN A 183 24.39 24.51 -5.54
C ASN A 183 22.88 24.40 -5.24
N SER A 184 22.07 25.33 -5.77
CA SER A 184 20.62 25.26 -5.66
C SER A 184 20.05 24.08 -6.46
N ALA A 185 20.63 23.72 -7.60
CA ALA A 185 20.26 22.54 -8.35
C ALA A 185 20.44 21.23 -7.56
N TYR A 186 21.52 21.11 -6.77
CA TYR A 186 21.72 19.95 -5.90
C TYR A 186 20.68 19.85 -4.78
N LEU A 187 20.26 20.99 -4.23
CA LEU A 187 19.20 21.07 -3.21
C LEU A 187 17.84 20.67 -3.78
N ILE A 188 17.51 21.12 -4.99
CA ILE A 188 16.26 20.76 -5.67
C ILE A 188 16.25 19.25 -5.96
N ASN A 189 17.34 18.71 -6.50
CA ASN A 189 17.46 17.28 -6.76
C ASN A 189 17.37 16.44 -5.47
N LEU A 190 17.95 16.92 -4.36
CA LEU A 190 17.82 16.30 -3.04
C LEU A 190 16.37 16.31 -2.54
N ALA A 191 15.68 17.44 -2.63
CA ALA A 191 14.28 17.55 -2.22
C ALA A 191 13.37 16.63 -3.06
N GLN A 192 13.63 16.53 -4.36
CA GLN A 192 12.92 15.61 -5.26
C GLN A 192 13.20 14.14 -4.91
N ALA A 193 14.45 13.76 -4.68
CA ALA A 193 14.81 12.41 -4.25
C ALA A 193 14.18 12.06 -2.89
N THR A 194 14.18 13.00 -1.95
CA THR A 194 13.53 12.88 -0.63
C THR A 194 12.03 12.63 -0.78
N THR A 195 11.36 13.38 -1.64
CA THR A 195 9.93 13.23 -1.91
C THR A 195 9.63 11.83 -2.48
N ARG A 196 10.44 11.36 -3.43
CA ARG A 196 10.29 10.01 -4.02
C ARG A 196 10.46 8.92 -2.98
N LEU A 197 11.49 9.03 -2.13
CA LEU A 197 11.71 8.08 -1.03
C LEU A 197 10.54 8.05 -0.06
N LEU A 198 10.02 9.22 0.32
CA LEU A 198 8.91 9.31 1.27
C LEU A 198 7.65 8.64 0.75
N LEU A 199 7.28 8.89 -0.52
CA LEU A 199 6.13 8.25 -1.15
C LEU A 199 6.32 6.74 -1.30
N MET A 200 7.55 6.30 -1.64
CA MET A 200 7.87 4.88 -1.78
C MET A 200 7.74 4.12 -0.45
N VAL A 201 8.06 4.75 0.69
CA VAL A 201 7.84 4.19 2.02
C VAL A 201 6.35 3.93 2.29
N GLY A 202 5.46 4.76 1.75
CA GLY A 202 4.01 4.54 1.80
C GLY A 202 3.53 3.34 0.97
N ASP A 203 4.24 3.00 -0.11
CA ASP A 203 3.92 1.85 -0.96
C ASP A 203 4.56 0.53 -0.47
N LEU A 204 5.64 0.61 0.32
CA LEU A 204 6.36 -0.55 0.85
C LEU A 204 5.46 -1.58 1.56
N PRO A 205 4.50 -1.18 2.43
CA PRO A 205 3.59 -2.12 3.08
C PRO A 205 2.74 -2.94 2.11
N LYS A 206 2.40 -2.42 0.91
CA LYS A 206 1.61 -3.16 -0.09
C LYS A 206 2.39 -4.36 -0.63
N PHE A 207 3.71 -4.20 -0.81
CA PHE A 207 4.58 -5.28 -1.25
C PHE A 207 4.81 -6.31 -0.14
N VAL A 208 5.03 -5.85 1.10
CA VAL A 208 5.14 -6.77 2.25
C VAL A 208 3.86 -7.60 2.38
N TRP A 209 2.70 -6.96 2.21
CA TRP A 209 1.42 -7.63 2.27
C TRP A 209 1.20 -8.65 1.14
N SER A 210 1.64 -8.36 -0.08
CA SER A 210 1.55 -9.33 -1.17
C SER A 210 2.43 -10.56 -0.92
N THR A 211 3.63 -10.36 -0.36
CA THR A 211 4.50 -11.47 0.08
C THR A 211 3.84 -12.30 1.18
N VAL A 212 3.26 -11.66 2.20
CA VAL A 212 2.54 -12.37 3.27
C VAL A 212 1.35 -13.17 2.72
N LYS A 213 0.62 -12.63 1.75
CA LYS A 213 -0.48 -13.36 1.09
C LYS A 213 0.03 -14.59 0.34
N VAL A 214 1.10 -14.47 -0.42
CA VAL A 214 1.70 -15.60 -1.15
C VAL A 214 2.22 -16.66 -0.17
N ASP A 215 2.92 -16.26 0.88
CA ASP A 215 3.39 -17.16 1.93
C ASP A 215 2.24 -17.92 2.61
N ARG A 216 1.12 -17.25 2.93
CA ARG A 216 -0.08 -17.91 3.47
C ARG A 216 -0.67 -18.94 2.50
N LEU A 217 -0.71 -18.64 1.20
CA LEU A 217 -1.20 -19.56 0.19
C LEU A 217 -0.29 -20.78 0.05
N LEU A 218 1.02 -20.57 -0.02
CA LEU A 218 2.00 -21.65 -0.10
C LEU A 218 1.94 -22.56 1.12
N ARG A 219 1.80 -22.00 2.34
CA ARG A 219 1.61 -22.80 3.56
C ARG A 219 0.31 -23.61 3.53
N SER A 220 -0.80 -23.02 3.07
CA SER A 220 -2.07 -23.73 2.95
C SER A 220 -2.00 -24.91 1.97
N LEU A 221 -1.29 -24.72 0.84
CA LEU A 221 -1.06 -25.76 -0.16
C LEU A 221 -0.15 -26.89 0.37
N ASP A 222 0.91 -26.55 1.12
CA ASP A 222 1.78 -27.55 1.75
C ASP A 222 1.02 -28.40 2.78
N VAL A 223 0.13 -27.78 3.56
CA VAL A 223 -0.73 -28.52 4.50
C VAL A 223 -1.68 -29.47 3.75
N HIS A 224 -2.31 -29.03 2.67
CA HIS A 224 -3.19 -29.88 1.85
C HIS A 224 -2.44 -31.03 1.16
N SER A 225 -1.22 -30.79 0.67
CA SER A 225 -0.41 -31.85 0.05
C SER A 225 -0.04 -32.92 1.09
N ARG A 226 0.40 -32.50 2.28
CA ARG A 226 0.70 -33.41 3.40
C ARG A 226 -0.51 -34.20 3.86
N TYR A 227 -1.68 -33.55 3.95
CA TYR A 227 -2.92 -34.23 4.32
C TYR A 227 -3.31 -35.29 3.28
N ARG A 228 -3.24 -34.96 1.97
CA ARG A 228 -3.49 -35.92 0.90
C ARG A 228 -2.55 -37.11 0.97
N SER A 229 -1.24 -36.88 1.13
CA SER A 229 -0.27 -37.96 1.26
C SER A 229 -0.51 -38.85 2.48
N ALA A 230 -0.96 -38.31 3.61
CA ALA A 230 -1.29 -39.10 4.80
C ALA A 230 -2.55 -39.96 4.60
N VAL A 231 -3.56 -39.45 3.88
CA VAL A 231 -4.79 -40.19 3.55
C VAL A 231 -4.52 -41.30 2.55
N ASP A 232 -3.71 -41.06 1.52
CA ASP A 232 -3.35 -42.10 0.53
C ASP A 232 -2.57 -43.26 1.16
N ILE A 233 -1.80 -43.02 2.23
CA ILE A 233 -1.08 -44.06 3.00
C ILE A 233 -2.04 -44.90 3.87
N HIS A 234 -3.19 -44.35 4.26
CA HIS A 234 -4.19 -45.03 5.10
C HIS A 234 -5.36 -45.64 4.31
N ARG A 235 -5.35 -45.58 2.97
CA ARG A 235 -6.34 -46.29 2.17
C ARG A 235 -5.99 -47.79 2.14
N PRO A 236 -6.77 -48.69 2.76
CA PRO A 236 -6.48 -50.11 2.75
C PRO A 236 -6.57 -50.63 1.31
N ALA A 237 -5.62 -51.49 0.92
CA ALA A 237 -5.51 -52.10 -0.41
C ALA A 237 -6.71 -52.97 -0.82
N SER A 238 -7.76 -53.07 0.00
CA SER A 238 -8.97 -53.85 -0.27
C SER A 238 -9.93 -53.19 -1.25
N GLU A 239 -9.66 -51.97 -1.72
CA GLU A 239 -10.56 -51.25 -2.65
C GLU A 239 -10.06 -51.26 -4.11
N TYR A 240 -8.95 -51.94 -4.40
CA TYR A 240 -8.46 -52.18 -5.77
C TYR A 240 -8.77 -53.59 -6.30
N SER A 241 -9.50 -54.41 -5.52
CA SER A 241 -9.82 -55.80 -5.85
C SER A 241 -11.29 -56.10 -5.62
N SER A 242 -12.18 -55.39 -6.31
CA SER A 242 -13.53 -55.84 -6.61
C SER A 242 -13.97 -55.20 -7.93
N ASP A 243 -13.86 -56.00 -9.00
CA ASP A 243 -14.56 -55.97 -10.30
C ASP A 243 -14.56 -54.70 -11.17
#